data_AF-A0A1S8BDR8-F1
#
_entry.id   AF-A0A1S8BDR8-F1
#
_cell.length_a   1.000
_cell.length_b   1.000
_cell.length_c   1.000
_cell.angle_alpha   90.00
_cell.angle_beta   90.00
_cell.angle_gamma   90.00
#
_symmetry.space_group_name_H-M   'P 1'
#
loop_
_entity.id
_entity.type
_entity.pdbx_description
1 polymer ?
#
loop_
_entity_poly.entity_id
_entity_poly.type
_entity_poly.pdbx_seq_one_letter_code
_entity_poly.pdbx_strand_id
1 'polypeptide(L)'
;MLKYFLPAGRLTHVLGNPAANDILSRPLVKRRREASFLWSKWLTRCDDEHQRCQVEADATPSRLLFLGSDDSGNGDAFRLVDCPPVGEKTLRYAAFSYCWGGDQEYKTTKDNKSAYYSNIPHEALAPFKSITDAIHVARRLGLSYLWIDSLCIVQDDAEDKGREIGKMQDIYAGAYVAISAACAQTSRDGFLDSMADDSQDFEMDYPCIGGATGAVFLTKDQITSDRDDQPIDARAWTYQEYFLSPRVLVFERRKVRWRCFTEAHEDGGHDNDSGFKLLNSGMLARMSPAELGQEWSLAVERYSRRYLTVQSDKLPAMAGIAARFARFLADGDRPSRYLAGVWESGLARQLAWDASWGNARSVRQPRRLAHAPTWSWASIDGYIVFGGHEGGTEVRALELEDYSGRLVSGDAPFGAVESATLSVRARLQCATWKSESILPDANRRGYEAYEMSFQDDIRDELDSIRERKEKLRCLETSTYLWTNAHEETFLFSKGFVIVPSNEKSFKRVGTFEVSCPVGQSRKDSPGSNTCVRSDGSGLSEPEVEQYWSDRYWFVDSEPQVVTLS
;
A
#
# COMPACT_ATOMS: atom_id res chain seq x y z
N MET A 1 16.11 -22.59 22.22
CA MET A 1 17.50 -22.26 21.85
C MET A 1 17.73 -22.18 20.33
N LEU A 2 17.23 -23.13 19.51
CA LEU A 2 17.37 -23.09 18.04
C LEU A 2 16.75 -21.87 17.32
N LYS A 3 15.67 -21.28 17.86
CA LYS A 3 15.05 -20.03 17.33
C LYS A 3 16.01 -18.82 17.32
N TYR A 4 17.06 -18.83 18.14
CA TYR A 4 18.03 -17.74 18.25
C TYR A 4 19.24 -17.88 17.32
N PHE A 5 19.44 -19.04 16.69
CA PHE A 5 20.65 -19.34 15.88
C PHE A 5 20.40 -19.33 14.36
N LEU A 6 19.15 -19.16 13.91
CA LEU A 6 18.80 -19.20 12.48
C LEU A 6 17.98 -17.96 12.09
N PRO A 7 18.63 -16.82 11.79
CA PRO A 7 17.92 -15.63 11.32
C PRO A 7 17.32 -15.77 9.90
N ALA A 8 17.58 -16.88 9.18
CA ALA A 8 17.13 -17.08 7.79
C ALA A 8 16.94 -18.57 7.41
N GLY A 9 16.38 -19.39 8.31
CA GLY A 9 16.12 -20.80 8.06
C GLY A 9 14.82 -21.26 8.70
N ARG A 10 14.05 -22.08 7.99
CA ARG A 10 12.75 -22.61 8.42
C ARG A 10 12.84 -24.11 8.67
N LEU A 11 12.35 -24.55 9.82
CA LEU A 11 12.16 -25.97 10.10
C LEU A 11 10.79 -26.41 9.60
N THR A 12 10.76 -27.48 8.81
CA THR A 12 9.52 -28.08 8.29
C THR A 12 9.47 -29.58 8.60
N HIS A 13 8.27 -30.16 8.60
CA HIS A 13 8.07 -31.61 8.83
C HIS A 13 7.14 -32.22 7.76
N VAL A 14 7.27 -33.52 7.53
CA VAL A 14 6.39 -34.29 6.62
C VAL A 14 5.18 -34.84 7.37
N LEU A 15 4.05 -35.03 6.68
CA LEU A 15 2.83 -35.63 7.24
C LEU A 15 3.14 -37.00 7.89
N GLY A 16 2.61 -37.21 9.11
CA GLY A 16 2.81 -38.46 9.88
C GLY A 16 4.06 -38.48 10.77
N ASN A 17 4.82 -37.38 10.82
CA ASN A 17 6.04 -37.25 11.63
C ASN A 17 5.72 -36.83 13.08
N PRO A 18 6.38 -37.42 14.11
CA PRO A 18 6.23 -37.01 15.50
C PRO A 18 6.49 -35.51 15.77
N ALA A 19 7.31 -34.85 14.94
CA ALA A 19 7.60 -33.43 15.03
C ALA A 19 6.41 -32.53 14.64
N ALA A 20 5.34 -33.08 14.05
CA ALA A 20 4.14 -32.33 13.65
C ALA A 20 3.43 -31.62 14.81
N ASN A 21 3.57 -32.14 16.02
CA ASN A 21 2.97 -31.54 17.22
C ASN A 21 3.75 -30.31 17.72
N ASP A 22 5.03 -30.21 17.36
CA ASP A 22 5.94 -29.18 17.86
C ASP A 22 6.24 -28.12 16.78
N ILE A 23 6.17 -28.48 15.50
CA ILE A 23 6.51 -27.64 14.35
C ILE A 23 5.31 -27.58 13.40
N LEU A 24 4.68 -26.41 13.33
CA LEU A 24 3.50 -26.19 12.46
C LEU A 24 3.85 -26.06 10.97
N SER A 25 5.11 -25.70 10.67
CA SER A 25 5.62 -25.52 9.32
C SER A 25 5.83 -26.84 8.59
N ARG A 26 5.47 -26.87 7.30
CA ARG A 26 5.52 -27.99 6.36
C ARG A 26 6.34 -27.59 5.12
N PRO A 27 6.92 -28.57 4.40
CA PRO A 27 7.63 -28.30 3.16
C PRO A 27 6.74 -27.57 2.14
N LEU A 28 7.35 -26.71 1.34
CA LEU A 28 6.67 -26.06 0.22
C LEU A 28 6.27 -27.11 -0.84
N VAL A 29 5.15 -26.87 -1.52
CA VAL A 29 4.70 -27.79 -2.57
C VAL A 29 5.49 -27.51 -3.85
N LYS A 30 6.46 -28.40 -4.17
CA LYS A 30 7.40 -28.20 -5.29
C LYS A 30 6.70 -28.06 -6.66
N ARG A 31 5.58 -28.77 -6.87
CA ARG A 31 4.73 -28.66 -8.07
C ARG A 31 3.37 -28.08 -7.72
N ARG A 32 3.16 -26.80 -8.01
CA ARG A 32 1.94 -26.07 -7.62
C ARG A 32 0.70 -26.64 -8.27
N ARG A 33 0.79 -27.11 -9.52
CA ARG A 33 -0.31 -27.81 -10.19
C ARG A 33 -0.87 -28.99 -9.37
N GLU A 34 -0.04 -29.65 -8.55
CA GLU A 34 -0.43 -30.76 -7.67
C GLU A 34 -1.00 -30.29 -6.31
N ALA A 35 -0.83 -29.00 -5.98
CA ALA A 35 -1.34 -28.36 -4.77
C ALA A 35 -2.82 -27.94 -4.86
N SER A 36 -3.53 -28.28 -5.94
CA SER A 36 -4.90 -27.80 -6.17
C SER A 36 -5.87 -28.11 -5.02
N PHE A 37 -5.64 -29.23 -4.32
CA PHE A 37 -6.43 -29.61 -3.14
C PHE A 37 -6.33 -28.59 -1.99
N LEU A 38 -5.18 -27.91 -1.83
CA LEU A 38 -5.00 -26.87 -0.82
C LEU A 38 -5.85 -25.66 -1.15
N TRP A 39 -5.85 -25.23 -2.41
CA TRP A 39 -6.59 -24.04 -2.83
C TRP A 39 -8.09 -24.25 -2.70
N SER A 40 -8.59 -25.41 -3.14
CA SER A 40 -9.98 -25.81 -2.95
C SER A 40 -10.33 -25.86 -1.46
N LYS A 41 -9.47 -26.43 -0.62
CA LYS A 41 -9.69 -26.48 0.84
C LYS A 41 -9.79 -25.08 1.45
N TRP A 42 -8.88 -24.16 1.13
CA TRP A 42 -8.91 -22.79 1.64
C TRP A 42 -10.16 -22.04 1.18
N LEU A 43 -10.54 -22.21 -0.08
CA LEU A 43 -11.74 -21.61 -0.64
C LEU A 43 -13.02 -22.15 0.03
N THR A 44 -13.16 -23.47 0.15
CA THR A 44 -14.31 -24.12 0.84
C THR A 44 -14.42 -23.65 2.27
N ARG A 45 -13.31 -23.65 3.02
CA ARG A 45 -13.31 -23.14 4.40
C ARG A 45 -13.77 -21.69 4.48
N CYS A 46 -13.27 -20.84 3.58
CA CYS A 46 -13.69 -19.44 3.53
C CYS A 46 -15.18 -19.30 3.21
N ASP A 47 -15.72 -20.14 2.34
CA ASP A 47 -17.14 -20.12 2.02
C ASP A 47 -18.02 -20.54 3.19
N ASP A 48 -17.61 -21.58 3.91
CA ASP A 48 -18.37 -22.16 5.01
C ASP A 48 -18.29 -21.33 6.29
N GLU A 49 -17.13 -20.74 6.59
CA GLU A 49 -16.83 -20.12 7.89
C GLU A 49 -16.80 -18.58 7.85
N HIS A 50 -16.52 -17.95 6.71
CA HIS A 50 -16.22 -16.51 6.66
C HIS A 50 -17.34 -15.67 6.05
N GLN A 51 -18.35 -15.32 6.86
CA GLN A 51 -19.44 -14.42 6.46
C GLN A 51 -18.94 -13.08 5.88
N ARG A 52 -17.80 -12.57 6.37
CA ARG A 52 -17.18 -11.32 5.89
C ARG A 52 -16.67 -11.37 4.45
N CYS A 53 -16.49 -12.57 3.90
CA CYS A 53 -16.01 -12.79 2.53
C CYS A 53 -17.16 -13.03 1.55
N GLN A 54 -18.40 -13.11 2.04
CA GLN A 54 -19.60 -13.16 1.22
C GLN A 54 -19.93 -11.72 0.81
N VAL A 55 -19.60 -11.38 -0.44
CA VAL A 55 -19.79 -10.03 -0.99
C VAL A 55 -20.78 -10.13 -2.14
N GLU A 56 -21.78 -9.26 -2.15
CA GLU A 56 -22.63 -9.02 -3.31
C GLU A 56 -21.95 -7.97 -4.18
N ALA A 57 -21.85 -8.24 -5.48
CA ALA A 57 -21.18 -7.35 -6.41
C ALA A 57 -22.07 -6.14 -6.72
N ASP A 58 -21.56 -4.93 -6.45
CA ASP A 58 -22.25 -3.67 -6.79
C ASP A 58 -22.30 -3.43 -8.31
N ALA A 59 -21.31 -3.98 -9.06
CA ALA A 59 -21.31 -4.02 -10.51
C ALA A 59 -20.62 -5.29 -11.03
N THR A 60 -20.96 -5.69 -12.24
CA THR A 60 -20.33 -6.80 -12.95
C THR A 60 -19.52 -6.29 -14.16
N PRO A 61 -18.46 -7.02 -14.57
CA PRO A 61 -17.77 -6.74 -15.82
C PRO A 61 -18.78 -6.84 -16.98
N SER A 62 -18.55 -6.14 -18.09
CA SER A 62 -19.49 -6.26 -19.21
C SER A 62 -19.44 -7.65 -19.85
N ARG A 63 -18.28 -8.32 -19.80
CA ARG A 63 -18.04 -9.61 -20.45
C ARG A 63 -17.18 -10.53 -19.60
N LEU A 64 -17.35 -11.84 -19.80
CA LEU A 64 -16.57 -12.90 -19.16
C LEU A 64 -16.14 -13.94 -20.19
N LEU A 65 -15.03 -14.61 -19.93
CA LEU A 65 -14.61 -15.80 -20.65
C LEU A 65 -15.32 -17.01 -20.03
N PHE A 66 -16.18 -17.67 -20.81
CA PHE A 66 -16.78 -18.94 -20.45
C PHE A 66 -15.76 -20.08 -20.66
N LEU A 67 -15.56 -20.87 -19.61
CA LEU A 67 -14.56 -21.95 -19.55
C LEU A 67 -15.15 -23.33 -19.84
N GLY A 68 -16.44 -23.46 -20.12
CA GLY A 68 -17.09 -24.77 -20.24
C GLY A 68 -17.60 -25.34 -18.92
N SER A 69 -18.23 -26.51 -19.00
CA SER A 69 -18.71 -27.33 -17.89
C SER A 69 -18.15 -28.74 -18.05
N ASP A 70 -17.58 -29.31 -16.98
CA ASP A 70 -17.00 -30.66 -17.00
C ASP A 70 -18.00 -31.77 -17.44
N ASP A 71 -19.30 -31.48 -17.52
CA ASP A 71 -20.38 -32.44 -17.79
C ASP A 71 -20.78 -32.61 -19.27
N SER A 72 -20.31 -31.75 -20.20
CA SER A 72 -20.65 -31.87 -21.62
C SER A 72 -19.52 -32.51 -22.43
N GLY A 73 -19.70 -33.77 -22.83
CA GLY A 73 -18.80 -34.55 -23.69
C GLY A 73 -18.63 -34.04 -25.13
N ASN A 74 -18.77 -32.73 -25.36
CA ASN A 74 -18.46 -32.05 -26.60
C ASN A 74 -17.39 -31.01 -26.25
N GLY A 75 -16.17 -31.13 -26.78
CA GLY A 75 -15.02 -30.32 -26.39
C GLY A 75 -15.38 -28.84 -26.23
N ASP A 76 -15.45 -28.38 -24.97
CA ASP A 76 -15.99 -27.07 -24.65
C ASP A 76 -15.16 -25.96 -25.29
N ALA A 77 -15.79 -25.27 -26.24
CA ALA A 77 -15.27 -24.07 -26.87
C ALA A 77 -15.24 -22.92 -25.84
N PHE A 78 -14.04 -22.39 -25.57
CA PHE A 78 -13.92 -21.14 -24.84
C PHE A 78 -14.63 -20.03 -25.63
N ARG A 79 -15.34 -19.12 -24.96
CA ARG A 79 -15.99 -18.00 -25.65
C ARG A 79 -16.26 -16.84 -24.73
N LEU A 80 -16.38 -15.64 -25.29
CA LEU A 80 -16.90 -14.49 -24.58
C LEU A 80 -18.42 -14.61 -24.43
N VAL A 81 -18.88 -14.22 -23.25
CA VAL A 81 -20.30 -14.07 -22.93
C VAL A 81 -20.53 -12.74 -22.24
N ASP A 82 -21.70 -12.14 -22.46
CA ASP A 82 -22.10 -10.96 -21.71
C ASP A 82 -22.43 -11.34 -20.27
N CYS A 83 -22.00 -10.52 -19.32
CA CYS A 83 -22.36 -10.75 -17.93
C CYS A 83 -23.82 -10.33 -17.71
N PRO A 84 -24.64 -11.13 -17.01
CA PRO A 84 -26.00 -10.72 -16.68
C PRO A 84 -25.98 -9.45 -15.81
N PRO A 85 -27.06 -8.63 -15.88
CA PRO A 85 -27.24 -7.51 -14.98
C PRO A 85 -27.19 -7.94 -13.51
N VAL A 86 -26.73 -7.03 -12.65
CA VAL A 86 -26.71 -7.22 -11.20
C VAL A 86 -28.13 -7.55 -10.70
N GLY A 87 -28.25 -8.56 -9.85
CA GLY A 87 -29.53 -8.96 -9.23
C GLY A 87 -30.33 -10.05 -9.96
N GLU A 88 -30.01 -10.38 -11.22
CA GLU A 88 -30.72 -11.45 -11.95
C GLU A 88 -30.21 -12.86 -11.61
N LYS A 89 -28.88 -13.02 -11.51
CA LYS A 89 -28.21 -14.26 -11.08
C LYS A 89 -26.88 -13.94 -10.40
N THR A 90 -26.61 -14.59 -9.27
CA THR A 90 -25.27 -14.59 -8.65
C THR A 90 -24.32 -15.46 -9.48
N LEU A 91 -23.59 -14.81 -10.38
CA LEU A 91 -22.61 -15.48 -11.23
C LEU A 91 -21.23 -15.44 -10.57
N ARG A 92 -20.69 -16.62 -10.26
CA ARG A 92 -19.34 -16.76 -9.70
C ARG A 92 -18.31 -16.78 -10.83
N TYR A 93 -17.35 -15.87 -10.77
CA TYR A 93 -16.22 -15.81 -11.70
C TYR A 93 -14.92 -15.54 -10.96
N ALA A 94 -13.81 -15.98 -11.54
CA ALA A 94 -12.49 -15.56 -11.11
C ALA A 94 -12.03 -14.32 -11.88
N ALA A 95 -11.27 -13.43 -11.26
CA ALA A 95 -10.57 -12.34 -11.96
C ALA A 95 -9.07 -12.63 -12.03
N PHE A 96 -8.45 -12.47 -13.20
CA PHE A 96 -7.04 -12.78 -13.39
C PHE A 96 -6.16 -11.53 -13.30
N SER A 97 -5.16 -11.56 -12.45
CA SER A 97 -4.16 -10.50 -12.23
C SER A 97 -2.79 -10.98 -12.68
N TYR A 98 -2.19 -10.34 -13.69
CA TYR A 98 -0.94 -10.79 -14.30
C TYR A 98 -0.18 -9.69 -15.06
N CYS A 99 1.09 -9.95 -15.34
CA CYS A 99 1.91 -9.12 -16.22
C CYS A 99 1.76 -9.54 -17.68
N TRP A 100 1.51 -8.58 -18.56
CA TRP A 100 1.45 -8.86 -20.00
C TRP A 100 2.85 -9.16 -20.56
N GLY A 101 3.87 -8.43 -20.11
CA GLY A 101 5.26 -8.55 -20.57
C GLY A 101 5.56 -7.76 -21.86
N GLY A 102 4.71 -6.81 -22.23
CA GLY A 102 4.77 -6.07 -23.50
C GLY A 102 3.37 -5.87 -24.09
N ASP A 103 3.29 -5.65 -25.41
CA ASP A 103 1.99 -5.70 -26.09
C ASP A 103 1.43 -7.12 -26.06
N GLN A 104 0.16 -7.24 -25.70
CA GLN A 104 -0.52 -8.53 -25.66
C GLN A 104 -1.00 -8.88 -27.06
N GLU A 105 -0.34 -9.84 -27.70
CA GLU A 105 -0.72 -10.31 -29.04
C GLU A 105 -2.11 -10.96 -29.04
N TYR A 106 -2.46 -11.67 -27.95
CA TYR A 106 -3.75 -12.34 -27.84
C TYR A 106 -4.74 -11.52 -27.03
N LYS A 107 -5.41 -10.60 -27.74
CA LYS A 107 -6.37 -9.65 -27.17
C LYS A 107 -7.63 -9.54 -28.02
N THR A 108 -8.71 -9.08 -27.41
CA THR A 108 -9.95 -8.77 -28.12
C THR A 108 -9.83 -7.41 -28.79
N THR A 109 -10.20 -7.35 -30.07
CA THR A 109 -10.31 -6.14 -30.88
C THR A 109 -11.71 -6.07 -31.50
N LYS A 110 -12.08 -4.93 -32.09
CA LYS A 110 -13.35 -4.80 -32.81
C LYS A 110 -13.51 -5.87 -33.89
N ASP A 111 -12.41 -6.18 -34.59
CA ASP A 111 -12.38 -7.14 -35.69
C ASP A 111 -12.63 -8.59 -35.24
N ASN A 112 -12.04 -9.01 -34.12
CA ASN A 112 -12.14 -10.41 -33.67
C ASN A 112 -13.23 -10.66 -32.61
N LYS A 113 -13.86 -9.59 -32.08
CA LYS A 113 -14.90 -9.68 -31.03
C LYS A 113 -15.99 -10.67 -31.40
N SER A 114 -16.60 -10.55 -32.59
CA SER A 114 -17.71 -11.43 -32.98
C SER A 114 -17.30 -12.91 -33.05
N ALA A 115 -16.08 -13.19 -33.50
CA ALA A 115 -15.54 -14.54 -33.51
C ALA A 115 -15.36 -15.09 -32.08
N TYR A 116 -14.84 -14.27 -31.16
CA TYR A 116 -14.60 -14.67 -29.77
C TYR A 116 -15.89 -14.95 -28.98
N TYR A 117 -17.03 -14.36 -29.33
CA TYR A 117 -18.33 -14.75 -28.77
C TYR A 117 -18.81 -16.13 -29.25
N SER A 118 -18.31 -16.60 -30.38
CA SER A 118 -18.65 -17.90 -30.94
C SER A 118 -17.72 -18.98 -30.41
N ASN A 119 -16.40 -18.79 -30.60
CA ASN A 119 -15.36 -19.70 -30.13
C ASN A 119 -13.99 -19.00 -30.12
N ILE A 120 -13.22 -19.25 -29.08
CA ILE A 120 -11.83 -18.86 -28.89
C ILE A 120 -11.01 -20.16 -28.98
N PRO A 121 -10.26 -20.36 -30.09
CA PRO A 121 -9.52 -21.60 -30.29
C PRO A 121 -8.51 -21.85 -29.17
N HIS A 122 -8.58 -23.01 -28.52
CA HIS A 122 -7.66 -23.38 -27.45
C HIS A 122 -6.19 -23.38 -27.92
N GLU A 123 -5.94 -23.77 -29.17
CA GLU A 123 -4.58 -23.77 -29.76
C GLU A 123 -3.98 -22.36 -29.82
N ALA A 124 -4.80 -21.33 -30.02
CA ALA A 124 -4.34 -19.94 -30.08
C ALA A 124 -3.94 -19.41 -28.69
N LEU A 125 -4.46 -20.00 -27.61
CA LEU A 125 -4.09 -19.70 -26.23
C LEU A 125 -2.84 -20.44 -25.77
N ALA A 126 -2.45 -21.53 -26.44
CA ALA A 126 -1.34 -22.40 -26.00
C ALA A 126 0.01 -21.67 -25.79
N PRO A 127 0.39 -20.65 -26.60
CA PRO A 127 1.61 -19.88 -26.35
C PRO A 127 1.56 -19.00 -25.09
N PHE A 128 0.37 -18.68 -24.59
CA PHE A 128 0.14 -17.76 -23.46
C PHE A 128 -0.07 -18.54 -22.18
N LYS A 129 1.01 -19.17 -21.71
CA LYS A 129 0.95 -20.13 -20.61
C LYS A 129 0.29 -19.58 -19.34
N SER A 130 0.52 -18.31 -19.00
CA SER A 130 -0.12 -17.68 -17.82
C SER A 130 -1.65 -17.65 -17.93
N ILE A 131 -2.19 -17.44 -19.14
CA ILE A 131 -3.64 -17.49 -19.38
C ILE A 131 -4.15 -18.94 -19.24
N THR A 132 -3.45 -19.91 -19.83
CA THR A 132 -3.86 -21.33 -19.75
C THR A 132 -3.77 -21.88 -18.32
N ASP A 133 -2.76 -21.46 -17.55
CA ASP A 133 -2.60 -21.78 -16.14
C ASP A 133 -3.74 -21.17 -15.31
N ALA A 134 -4.16 -19.93 -15.59
CA ALA A 134 -5.31 -19.30 -14.93
C ALA A 134 -6.63 -20.02 -15.22
N ILE A 135 -6.85 -20.43 -16.47
CA ILE A 135 -8.01 -21.26 -16.86
C ILE A 135 -8.01 -22.58 -16.08
N HIS A 136 -6.85 -23.22 -15.96
CA HIS A 136 -6.71 -24.46 -15.19
C HIS A 136 -7.08 -24.25 -13.72
N VAL A 137 -6.56 -23.19 -13.08
CA VAL A 137 -6.87 -22.87 -11.68
C VAL A 137 -8.37 -22.60 -11.52
N ALA A 138 -8.97 -21.77 -12.37
CA ALA A 138 -10.38 -21.43 -12.30
C ALA A 138 -11.27 -22.68 -12.38
N ARG A 139 -11.03 -23.57 -13.35
CA ARG A 139 -11.74 -24.86 -13.47
C ARG A 139 -11.54 -25.73 -12.23
N ARG A 140 -10.32 -25.82 -11.69
CA ARG A 140 -10.03 -26.58 -10.46
C ARG A 140 -10.73 -26.04 -9.22
N LEU A 141 -11.05 -24.75 -9.19
CA LEU A 141 -11.88 -24.13 -8.14
C LEU A 141 -13.38 -24.27 -8.42
N GLY A 142 -13.78 -24.99 -9.47
CA GLY A 142 -15.18 -25.21 -9.84
C GLY A 142 -15.85 -24.02 -10.52
N LEU A 143 -15.07 -23.13 -11.15
CA LEU A 143 -15.58 -21.92 -11.81
C LEU A 143 -15.65 -22.10 -13.32
N SER A 144 -16.80 -21.76 -13.89
CA SER A 144 -17.03 -21.75 -15.34
C SER A 144 -16.76 -20.39 -16.00
N TYR A 145 -16.40 -19.37 -15.22
CA TYR A 145 -16.20 -18.02 -15.74
C TYR A 145 -14.90 -17.41 -15.22
N LEU A 146 -14.18 -16.75 -16.10
CA LEU A 146 -12.93 -16.06 -15.81
C LEU A 146 -12.95 -14.69 -16.49
N TRP A 147 -12.53 -13.67 -15.78
CA TRP A 147 -12.30 -12.33 -16.32
C TRP A 147 -10.81 -12.14 -16.56
N ILE A 148 -10.45 -11.75 -17.79
CA ILE A 148 -9.08 -11.44 -18.21
C ILE A 148 -9.12 -10.12 -18.96
N ASP A 149 -8.38 -9.11 -18.52
CA ASP A 149 -8.38 -7.76 -19.09
C ASP A 149 -8.19 -7.75 -20.62
N SER A 150 -7.21 -8.49 -21.13
CA SER A 150 -6.90 -8.57 -22.57
C SER A 150 -8.02 -9.19 -23.42
N LEU A 151 -8.87 -10.05 -22.86
CA LEU A 151 -9.94 -10.73 -23.59
C LEU A 151 -11.32 -10.13 -23.32
N CYS A 152 -11.58 -9.68 -22.09
CA CYS A 152 -12.88 -9.16 -21.69
C CYS A 152 -13.05 -7.67 -22.02
N ILE A 153 -11.97 -6.96 -22.35
CA ILE A 153 -11.98 -5.55 -22.79
C ILE A 153 -11.59 -5.49 -24.27
N VAL A 154 -12.31 -4.67 -25.06
CA VAL A 154 -11.99 -4.44 -26.46
C VAL A 154 -10.82 -3.46 -26.57
N GLN A 155 -9.63 -3.96 -26.89
CA GLN A 155 -8.35 -3.25 -26.74
C GLN A 155 -8.07 -2.16 -27.78
N ASP A 156 -8.90 -2.01 -28.81
CA ASP A 156 -8.83 -0.96 -29.82
C ASP A 156 -10.09 -0.04 -29.78
N ASP A 157 -10.87 -0.14 -28.70
CA ASP A 157 -12.03 0.71 -28.45
C ASP A 157 -11.82 1.58 -27.21
N ALA A 158 -11.58 2.87 -27.41
CA ALA A 158 -11.31 3.81 -26.31
C ALA A 158 -12.50 3.97 -25.35
N GLU A 159 -13.74 3.89 -25.85
CA GLU A 159 -14.94 4.02 -25.02
C GLU A 159 -15.14 2.76 -24.17
N ASP A 160 -15.00 1.59 -24.77
CA ASP A 160 -15.10 0.32 -24.06
C ASP A 160 -13.98 0.14 -23.03
N LYS A 161 -12.74 0.52 -23.38
CA LYS A 161 -11.63 0.59 -22.42
C LYS A 161 -11.94 1.52 -21.27
N GLY A 162 -12.37 2.76 -21.55
CA GLY A 162 -12.67 3.74 -20.51
C GLY A 162 -13.74 3.22 -19.55
N ARG A 163 -14.80 2.60 -20.09
CA ARG A 163 -15.87 1.99 -19.30
C ARG A 163 -15.40 0.81 -18.45
N GLU A 164 -14.66 -0.15 -19.01
CA GLU A 164 -14.19 -1.32 -18.25
C GLU A 164 -13.10 -0.94 -17.23
N ILE A 165 -12.18 -0.03 -17.58
CA ILE A 165 -11.18 0.51 -16.65
C ILE A 165 -11.88 1.23 -15.49
N GLY A 166 -12.91 2.01 -15.76
CA GLY A 166 -13.73 2.66 -14.72
C GLY A 166 -14.39 1.68 -13.76
N LYS A 167 -14.70 0.45 -14.23
CA LYS A 167 -15.26 -0.65 -13.43
C LYS A 167 -14.22 -1.57 -12.80
N MET A 168 -12.92 -1.39 -13.05
CA MET A 168 -11.87 -2.31 -12.56
C MET A 168 -11.99 -2.56 -11.05
N GLN A 169 -12.31 -1.54 -10.27
CA GLN A 169 -12.50 -1.68 -8.83
C GLN A 169 -13.62 -2.66 -8.48
N ASP A 170 -14.75 -2.58 -9.19
CA ASP A 170 -15.95 -3.36 -8.94
C ASP A 170 -15.79 -4.78 -9.48
N ILE A 171 -15.07 -4.95 -10.60
CA ILE A 171 -14.75 -6.26 -11.17
C ILE A 171 -13.94 -7.09 -10.18
N TYR A 172 -12.87 -6.53 -9.59
CA TYR A 172 -12.09 -7.29 -8.60
C TYR A 172 -12.83 -7.42 -7.26
N ALA A 173 -13.54 -6.37 -6.81
CA ALA A 173 -14.33 -6.44 -5.58
C ALA A 173 -15.51 -7.42 -5.65
N GLY A 174 -16.09 -7.62 -6.82
CA GLY A 174 -17.19 -8.54 -7.10
C GLY A 174 -16.74 -9.92 -7.57
N ALA A 175 -15.45 -10.14 -7.83
CA ALA A 175 -14.92 -11.45 -8.19
C ALA A 175 -15.07 -12.42 -7.00
N TYR A 176 -15.43 -13.67 -7.31
CA TYR A 176 -15.51 -14.70 -6.28
C TYR A 176 -14.11 -15.02 -5.72
N VAL A 177 -13.09 -15.01 -6.58
CA VAL A 177 -11.67 -15.09 -6.23
C VAL A 177 -10.81 -14.40 -7.30
N ALA A 178 -9.78 -13.67 -6.88
CA ALA A 178 -8.73 -13.21 -7.78
C ALA A 178 -7.58 -14.20 -7.84
N ILE A 179 -7.12 -14.54 -9.04
CA ILE A 179 -5.95 -15.37 -9.30
C ILE A 179 -4.81 -14.43 -9.67
N SER A 180 -3.74 -14.41 -8.88
CA SER A 180 -2.57 -13.54 -9.11
C SER A 180 -1.37 -14.36 -9.55
N ALA A 181 -0.95 -14.20 -10.81
CA ALA A 181 0.27 -14.81 -11.36
C ALA A 181 1.50 -13.97 -10.97
N ALA A 182 1.75 -13.83 -9.67
CA ALA A 182 2.73 -12.86 -9.15
C ALA A 182 4.16 -13.10 -9.67
N CYS A 183 4.57 -14.36 -9.81
CA CYS A 183 5.90 -14.73 -10.29
C CYS A 183 6.13 -14.58 -11.79
N ALA A 184 5.08 -14.49 -12.61
CA ALA A 184 5.18 -14.44 -14.06
C ALA A 184 5.50 -13.01 -14.52
N GLN A 185 6.56 -12.84 -15.32
CA GLN A 185 6.93 -11.55 -15.91
C GLN A 185 6.11 -11.26 -17.16
N THR A 186 5.71 -12.31 -17.88
CA THR A 186 4.96 -12.21 -19.13
C THR A 186 3.76 -13.16 -19.14
N SER A 187 2.87 -12.93 -20.10
CA SER A 187 1.74 -13.82 -20.37
C SER A 187 2.16 -15.22 -20.88
N ARG A 188 3.42 -15.40 -21.30
CA ARG A 188 3.95 -16.65 -21.85
C ARG A 188 4.66 -17.54 -20.83
N ASP A 189 5.01 -17.00 -19.66
CA ASP A 189 5.85 -17.71 -18.69
C ASP A 189 5.12 -18.84 -17.97
N GLY A 190 3.84 -18.65 -17.66
CA GLY A 190 3.09 -19.52 -16.75
C GLY A 190 3.51 -19.32 -15.29
N PHE A 191 2.78 -19.96 -14.37
CA PHE A 191 2.99 -19.81 -12.93
C PHE A 191 2.72 -21.08 -12.10
N LEU A 192 2.27 -22.17 -12.75
CA LEU A 192 1.96 -23.44 -12.09
C LEU A 192 3.08 -24.48 -12.13
N ASP A 193 4.01 -24.32 -13.05
CA ASP A 193 5.09 -25.30 -13.25
C ASP A 193 6.24 -25.05 -12.27
N SER A 194 7.10 -26.06 -12.11
CA SER A 194 8.03 -26.19 -10.99
C SER A 194 8.76 -24.91 -10.63
N MET A 195 8.77 -24.66 -9.34
CA MET A 195 9.83 -23.96 -8.64
C MET A 195 11.21 -24.36 -9.19
N ALA A 196 11.96 -23.45 -9.80
CA ALA A 196 13.41 -23.58 -9.89
C ALA A 196 13.97 -23.32 -8.48
N ASP A 197 13.73 -24.27 -7.56
CA ASP A 197 14.26 -24.18 -6.21
C ASP A 197 15.53 -25.01 -6.13
N ASP A 198 16.67 -24.34 -6.28
CA ASP A 198 17.99 -24.90 -6.04
C ASP A 198 18.28 -25.05 -4.53
N SER A 199 17.28 -24.82 -3.65
CA SER A 199 17.48 -25.00 -2.22
C SER A 199 17.66 -26.48 -1.86
N GLN A 200 18.83 -26.81 -1.31
CA GLN A 200 19.05 -28.09 -0.66
C GLN A 200 18.38 -28.05 0.71
N ASP A 201 17.24 -28.74 0.83
CA ASP A 201 16.63 -29.02 2.12
C ASP A 201 17.59 -29.92 2.93
N PHE A 202 17.95 -29.50 4.15
CA PHE A 202 18.79 -30.32 5.04
C PHE A 202 17.93 -31.06 6.06
N GLU A 203 17.91 -32.39 6.01
CA GLU A 203 17.20 -33.22 6.98
C GLU A 203 18.00 -33.38 8.27
N MET A 204 17.33 -33.27 9.41
CA MET A 204 17.92 -33.41 10.74
C MET A 204 16.96 -34.06 11.72
N ASP A 205 17.50 -34.84 12.66
CA ASP A 205 16.73 -35.39 13.77
C ASP A 205 16.30 -34.26 14.74
N TYR A 206 15.04 -34.31 15.16
CA TYR A 206 14.42 -33.37 16.08
C TYR A 206 13.88 -34.11 17.31
N PRO A 207 14.41 -33.82 18.51
CA PRO A 207 13.88 -34.38 19.74
C PRO A 207 12.56 -33.66 20.10
N CYS A 208 11.43 -34.35 19.93
CA CYS A 208 10.11 -33.80 20.16
C CYS A 208 9.82 -33.60 21.66
N ILE A 209 8.90 -32.69 21.99
CA ILE A 209 8.46 -32.33 23.34
C ILE A 209 7.80 -33.51 24.10
N GLY A 210 7.46 -34.60 23.40
CA GLY A 210 6.98 -35.87 23.97
C GLY A 210 8.03 -36.98 24.12
N GLY A 211 9.31 -36.71 23.88
CA GLY A 211 10.41 -37.70 23.98
C GLY A 211 10.59 -38.61 22.76
N ALA A 212 9.72 -38.53 21.76
CA ALA A 212 9.93 -39.15 20.45
C ALA A 212 10.98 -38.35 19.64
N THR A 213 11.67 -39.01 18.72
CA THR A 213 12.51 -38.33 17.72
C THR A 213 11.73 -38.25 16.41
N GLY A 214 11.49 -37.04 15.92
CA GLY A 214 10.96 -36.78 14.58
C GLY A 214 12.05 -36.31 13.63
N ALA A 215 11.76 -36.27 12.33
CA ALA A 215 12.66 -35.69 11.33
C ALA A 215 12.18 -34.28 10.94
N VAL A 216 13.09 -33.32 10.81
CA VAL A 216 12.79 -31.96 10.35
C VAL A 216 13.70 -31.56 9.22
N PHE A 217 13.18 -30.77 8.29
CA PHE A 217 13.95 -30.21 7.19
C PHE A 217 14.22 -28.75 7.47
N LEU A 218 15.50 -28.37 7.47
CA LEU A 218 15.92 -26.98 7.44
C LEU A 218 15.91 -26.50 5.98
N THR A 219 14.89 -25.72 5.64
CA THR A 219 14.78 -25.06 4.35
C THR A 219 15.34 -23.64 4.49
N LYS A 220 16.12 -23.18 3.50
CA LYS A 220 16.60 -21.80 3.44
C LYS A 220 15.42 -20.89 3.13
N ASP A 221 14.73 -20.49 4.18
CA ASP A 221 13.69 -19.48 4.09
C ASP A 221 14.38 -18.12 4.28
N GLN A 222 14.40 -17.31 3.23
CA GLN A 222 14.73 -15.90 3.40
C GLN A 222 13.56 -15.25 4.16
N ILE A 223 13.48 -15.54 5.47
CA ILE A 223 12.72 -14.79 6.48
C ILE A 223 13.46 -13.45 6.69
N THR A 224 13.84 -12.78 5.61
CA THR A 224 13.98 -11.34 5.66
C THR A 224 12.56 -10.80 5.61
N SER A 225 12.24 -9.87 6.50
CA SER A 225 10.92 -9.24 6.65
C SER A 225 10.39 -8.49 5.40
N ASP A 226 10.97 -8.71 4.23
CA ASP A 226 10.47 -8.26 2.94
C ASP A 226 9.98 -9.44 2.12
N ARG A 227 8.75 -9.30 1.63
CA ARG A 227 8.25 -10.08 0.50
C ARG A 227 9.28 -10.04 -0.63
N ASP A 228 9.67 -11.21 -1.16
CA ASP A 228 10.44 -11.30 -2.41
C ASP A 228 9.80 -10.42 -3.48
N ASP A 229 10.57 -9.55 -4.13
CA ASP A 229 10.06 -8.72 -5.23
C ASP A 229 9.46 -9.61 -6.32
N GLN A 230 8.16 -9.47 -6.54
CA GLN A 230 7.43 -10.18 -7.57
C GLN A 230 7.34 -9.32 -8.82
N PRO A 231 7.48 -9.89 -10.03
CA PRO A 231 7.26 -9.15 -11.27
C PRO A 231 5.95 -8.34 -11.31
N ILE A 232 4.88 -8.87 -10.71
CA ILE A 232 3.58 -8.21 -10.67
C ILE A 232 3.57 -6.90 -9.88
N ASP A 233 4.51 -6.72 -8.95
CA ASP A 233 4.65 -5.49 -8.17
C ASP A 233 5.11 -4.31 -9.04
N ALA A 234 5.58 -4.56 -10.28
CA ALA A 234 5.94 -3.49 -11.20
C ALA A 234 4.77 -2.86 -11.96
N ARG A 235 3.55 -3.38 -11.75
CA ARG A 235 2.32 -2.90 -12.39
C ARG A 235 1.45 -2.18 -11.36
N ALA A 236 1.10 -0.93 -11.67
CA ALA A 236 0.35 -0.04 -10.78
C ALA A 236 -1.00 -0.64 -10.37
N TRP A 237 -1.79 -1.06 -11.36
CA TRP A 237 -3.16 -1.56 -11.18
C TRP A 237 -3.25 -2.80 -10.30
N THR A 238 -2.22 -3.66 -10.26
CA THR A 238 -2.27 -4.94 -9.54
C THR A 238 -2.35 -4.77 -8.02
N TYR A 239 -2.09 -3.57 -7.49
CA TYR A 239 -2.30 -3.28 -6.08
C TYR A 239 -3.79 -3.22 -5.74
N GLN A 240 -4.58 -2.52 -6.56
CA GLN A 240 -6.03 -2.45 -6.41
C GLN A 240 -6.67 -3.82 -6.63
N GLU A 241 -6.19 -4.57 -7.64
CA GLU A 241 -6.64 -5.93 -7.94
C GLU A 241 -6.45 -6.85 -6.73
N TYR A 242 -5.34 -6.71 -6.01
CA TYR A 242 -5.07 -7.43 -4.77
C TYR A 242 -5.90 -6.92 -3.59
N PHE A 243 -5.96 -5.60 -3.38
CA PHE A 243 -6.56 -4.96 -2.22
C PHE A 243 -8.08 -5.16 -2.16
N LEU A 244 -8.77 -4.97 -3.28
CA LEU A 244 -10.22 -4.92 -3.34
C LEU A 244 -10.88 -6.30 -3.38
N SER A 245 -10.14 -7.31 -3.84
CA SER A 245 -10.65 -8.67 -3.99
C SER A 245 -10.98 -9.33 -2.65
N PRO A 246 -12.18 -9.93 -2.48
CA PRO A 246 -12.56 -10.60 -1.23
C PRO A 246 -11.71 -11.82 -0.90
N ARG A 247 -11.22 -12.49 -1.94
CA ARG A 247 -10.37 -13.67 -1.89
C ARG A 247 -9.30 -13.54 -2.95
N VAL A 248 -8.05 -13.85 -2.61
CA VAL A 248 -6.92 -13.81 -3.54
C VAL A 248 -6.06 -15.05 -3.37
N LEU A 249 -5.79 -15.73 -4.48
CA LEU A 249 -4.82 -16.80 -4.58
C LEU A 249 -3.59 -16.28 -5.34
N VAL A 250 -2.48 -16.10 -4.63
CA VAL A 250 -1.24 -15.51 -5.13
C VAL A 250 -0.20 -16.58 -5.37
N PHE A 251 0.26 -16.69 -6.61
CA PHE A 251 1.33 -17.56 -7.03
C PHE A 251 2.64 -16.76 -7.07
N GLU A 252 3.35 -16.68 -5.95
CA GLU A 252 4.63 -15.95 -5.82
C GLU A 252 5.77 -16.75 -6.43
N ARG A 253 7.02 -16.28 -6.38
CA ARG A 253 8.15 -17.07 -6.88
C ARG A 253 8.41 -18.30 -6.04
N ARG A 254 8.17 -18.27 -4.72
CA ARG A 254 8.55 -19.35 -3.80
C ARG A 254 7.40 -20.18 -3.23
N LYS A 255 6.22 -19.59 -3.18
CA LYS A 255 5.08 -20.12 -2.44
C LYS A 255 3.77 -19.73 -3.10
N VAL A 256 2.71 -20.43 -2.71
CA VAL A 256 1.32 -20.06 -2.98
C VAL A 256 0.71 -19.51 -1.71
N ARG A 257 0.22 -18.28 -1.76
CA ARG A 257 -0.49 -17.65 -0.66
C ARG A 257 -1.97 -17.57 -0.97
N TRP A 258 -2.80 -18.01 -0.04
CA TRP A 258 -4.20 -17.68 0.01
C TRP A 258 -4.45 -16.52 0.94
N ARG A 259 -5.43 -15.70 0.59
CA ARG A 259 -5.89 -14.67 1.48
C ARG A 259 -7.34 -14.31 1.25
N CYS A 260 -8.04 -14.03 2.34
CA CYS A 260 -9.36 -13.42 2.31
C CYS A 260 -9.45 -12.28 3.34
N PHE A 261 -10.64 -11.73 3.57
CA PHE A 261 -10.85 -10.67 4.57
C PHE A 261 -10.72 -11.14 6.02
N THR A 262 -10.69 -12.44 6.29
CA THR A 262 -10.62 -13.00 7.65
C THR A 262 -9.27 -13.65 7.96
N GLU A 263 -8.75 -14.45 7.02
CA GLU A 263 -7.57 -15.28 7.23
C GLU A 263 -6.62 -15.21 6.03
N ALA A 264 -5.34 -15.50 6.28
CA ALA A 264 -4.32 -15.73 5.27
C ALA A 264 -3.67 -17.09 5.52
N HIS A 265 -3.36 -17.80 4.44
CA HIS A 265 -2.64 -19.07 4.50
C HIS A 265 -1.50 -19.07 3.49
N GLU A 266 -0.43 -19.80 3.79
CA GLU A 266 0.64 -20.06 2.84
C GLU A 266 0.82 -21.57 2.65
N ASP A 267 1.20 -21.99 1.45
CA ASP A 267 1.67 -23.35 1.27
C ASP A 267 2.91 -23.58 2.15
N GLY A 268 2.92 -24.74 2.81
CA GLY A 268 3.82 -24.99 3.92
C GLY A 268 3.29 -24.57 5.29
N GLY A 269 2.16 -23.87 5.46
CA GLY A 269 1.54 -23.67 6.79
C GLY A 269 2.29 -22.73 7.74
N HIS A 270 2.96 -21.71 7.19
CA HIS A 270 3.42 -20.56 7.97
C HIS A 270 2.49 -19.39 7.69
N ASP A 271 1.43 -19.30 8.47
CA ASP A 271 0.44 -18.25 8.36
C ASP A 271 0.98 -16.97 9.03
N ASN A 272 2.07 -16.43 8.47
CA ASN A 272 2.61 -15.15 8.92
C ASN A 272 1.70 -14.03 8.39
N ASP A 273 0.93 -13.42 9.29
CA ASP A 273 0.05 -12.26 9.05
C ASP A 273 0.82 -10.95 8.74
N SER A 274 2.11 -11.03 8.39
CA SER A 274 3.04 -9.89 8.41
C SER A 274 2.92 -8.92 7.23
N GLY A 275 1.91 -9.03 6.37
CA GLY A 275 1.94 -8.34 5.07
C GLY A 275 0.95 -7.20 4.88
N PHE A 276 -0.32 -7.46 5.17
CA PHE A 276 -1.42 -6.63 4.73
C PHE A 276 -2.66 -7.07 5.54
N LYS A 277 -3.66 -6.22 5.84
CA LYS A 277 -5.03 -6.70 6.16
C LYS A 277 -5.90 -6.33 4.96
N LEU A 278 -6.65 -7.28 4.39
CA LEU A 278 -7.55 -6.92 3.29
C LEU A 278 -8.69 -6.22 4.03
N LEU A 279 -8.81 -4.91 3.86
CA LEU A 279 -9.81 -4.16 4.61
C LEU A 279 -11.11 -4.21 3.85
N ASN A 280 -12.04 -5.01 4.35
CA ASN A 280 -13.38 -4.99 3.80
C ASN A 280 -14.14 -3.73 4.25
N SER A 281 -15.21 -3.37 3.53
CA SER A 281 -16.06 -2.22 3.88
C SER A 281 -16.60 -2.32 5.31
N GLY A 282 -16.92 -3.53 5.80
CA GLY A 282 -17.39 -3.75 7.16
C GLY A 282 -16.32 -3.52 8.24
N MET A 283 -15.03 -3.73 7.92
CA MET A 283 -13.91 -3.42 8.82
C MET A 283 -13.66 -1.92 8.86
N LEU A 284 -13.61 -1.27 7.69
CA LEU A 284 -13.45 0.18 7.59
C LEU A 284 -14.58 0.92 8.32
N ALA A 285 -15.82 0.44 8.20
CA ALA A 285 -16.98 1.02 8.89
C ALA A 285 -16.90 0.99 10.44
N ARG A 286 -16.02 0.16 11.01
CA ARG A 286 -15.84 0.02 12.47
C ARG A 286 -14.63 0.79 12.99
N MET A 287 -13.83 1.36 12.10
CA MET A 287 -12.63 2.10 12.44
C MET A 287 -12.99 3.55 12.77
N SER A 288 -12.30 4.11 13.75
CA SER A 288 -12.29 5.54 14.01
C SER A 288 -11.65 6.31 12.84
N PRO A 289 -11.92 7.61 12.70
CA PRO A 289 -11.26 8.44 11.68
C PRO A 289 -9.72 8.38 11.73
N ALA A 290 -9.15 8.28 12.93
CA ALA A 290 -7.70 8.16 13.11
C ALA A 290 -7.16 6.82 12.57
N GLU A 291 -7.82 5.71 12.88
CA GLU A 291 -7.47 4.37 12.36
C GLU A 291 -7.63 4.31 10.83
N LEU A 292 -8.68 4.91 10.27
CA LEU A 292 -8.87 5.02 8.82
C LEU A 292 -7.72 5.80 8.16
N GLY A 293 -7.32 6.92 8.76
CA GLY A 293 -6.18 7.70 8.29
C GLY A 293 -4.87 6.89 8.31
N GLN A 294 -4.63 6.11 9.37
CA GLN A 294 -3.45 5.25 9.49
C GLN A 294 -3.46 4.12 8.44
N GLU A 295 -4.60 3.47 8.22
CA GLU A 295 -4.72 2.42 7.21
C GLU A 295 -4.57 2.97 5.78
N TRP A 296 -5.05 4.18 5.51
CA TRP A 296 -4.78 4.87 4.24
C TRP A 296 -3.28 5.12 4.05
N SER A 297 -2.61 5.67 5.06
CA SER A 297 -1.16 5.88 5.05
C SER A 297 -0.41 4.58 4.76
N LEU A 298 -0.72 3.50 5.48
CA LEU A 298 -0.11 2.18 5.25
C LEU A 298 -0.38 1.64 3.84
N ALA A 299 -1.57 1.88 3.28
CA ALA A 299 -1.88 1.50 1.90
C ALA A 299 -0.99 2.24 0.90
N VAL A 300 -0.86 3.56 1.06
CA VAL A 300 -0.03 4.41 0.20
C VAL A 300 1.46 4.06 0.33
N GLU A 301 1.98 3.85 1.55
CA GLU A 301 3.37 3.43 1.75
C GLU A 301 3.68 2.12 1.03
N ARG A 302 2.84 1.10 1.22
CA ARG A 302 3.00 -0.20 0.57
C ARG A 302 2.88 -0.10 -0.94
N TYR A 303 1.97 0.75 -1.43
CA TYR A 303 1.84 1.02 -2.85
C TYR A 303 3.09 1.72 -3.41
N SER A 304 3.64 2.70 -2.71
CA SER A 304 4.82 3.45 -3.15
C SER A 304 6.11 2.64 -3.19
N ARG A 305 6.20 1.51 -2.45
CA ARG A 305 7.31 0.54 -2.56
C ARG A 305 7.36 -0.16 -3.92
N ARG A 306 6.29 -0.11 -4.71
CA ARG A 306 6.18 -0.79 -6.00
C ARG A 306 7.00 -0.09 -7.07
N TYR A 307 7.56 -0.88 -7.97
CA TYR A 307 8.41 -0.38 -9.06
C TYR A 307 7.57 -0.13 -10.33
N LEU A 308 6.85 0.99 -10.39
CA LEU A 308 5.87 1.20 -11.45
C LEU A 308 6.52 1.43 -12.83
N THR A 309 6.11 0.66 -13.83
CA THR A 309 6.55 0.83 -15.22
C THR A 309 5.86 1.99 -15.93
N VAL A 310 4.60 2.28 -15.58
CA VAL A 310 3.79 3.36 -16.14
C VAL A 310 3.42 4.33 -15.00
N GLN A 311 4.16 5.43 -14.91
CA GLN A 311 4.06 6.35 -13.76
C GLN A 311 2.81 7.24 -13.78
N SER A 312 2.21 7.46 -14.95
CA SER A 312 0.94 8.18 -15.07
C SER A 312 -0.23 7.46 -14.39
N ASP A 313 -0.10 6.16 -14.16
CA ASP A 313 -1.17 5.33 -13.57
C ASP A 313 -1.15 5.35 -12.05
N LYS A 314 -0.23 6.09 -11.41
CA LYS A 314 -0.01 6.05 -9.96
C LYS A 314 -1.24 6.46 -9.13
N LEU A 315 -1.91 7.55 -9.50
CA LEU A 315 -3.19 7.95 -8.88
C LEU A 315 -4.37 7.11 -9.38
N PRO A 316 -4.59 6.92 -10.71
CA PRO A 316 -5.66 6.06 -11.23
C PRO A 316 -5.71 4.66 -10.60
N ALA A 317 -4.58 4.01 -10.41
CA ALA A 317 -4.51 2.67 -9.84
C ALA A 317 -4.77 2.61 -8.33
N MET A 318 -4.81 3.75 -7.64
CA MET A 318 -5.25 3.86 -6.25
C MET A 318 -6.70 4.33 -6.13
N ALA A 319 -7.33 4.75 -7.23
CA ALA A 319 -8.66 5.37 -7.24
C ALA A 319 -9.73 4.48 -6.61
N GLY A 320 -9.70 3.16 -6.88
CA GLY A 320 -10.69 2.25 -6.29
C GLY A 320 -10.50 2.00 -4.80
N ILE A 321 -9.25 2.03 -4.33
CA ILE A 321 -8.96 1.97 -2.90
C ILE A 321 -9.43 3.29 -2.26
N ALA A 322 -9.12 4.43 -2.87
CA ALA A 322 -9.57 5.74 -2.39
C ALA A 322 -11.10 5.83 -2.31
N ALA A 323 -11.82 5.37 -3.33
CA ALA A 323 -13.28 5.30 -3.34
C ALA A 323 -13.85 4.48 -2.17
N ARG A 324 -13.18 3.38 -1.79
CA ARG A 324 -13.57 2.56 -0.64
C ARG A 324 -13.39 3.30 0.69
N PHE A 325 -12.29 4.04 0.85
CA PHE A 325 -12.04 4.86 2.04
C PHE A 325 -12.98 6.07 2.12
N ALA A 326 -13.29 6.70 0.99
CA ALA A 326 -14.18 7.87 0.91
C ALA A 326 -15.56 7.63 1.54
N ARG A 327 -16.05 6.38 1.53
CA ARG A 327 -17.32 5.99 2.14
C ARG A 327 -17.33 6.13 3.67
N PHE A 328 -16.16 6.18 4.30
CA PHE A 328 -15.99 6.16 5.76
C PHE A 328 -15.22 7.36 6.29
N LEU A 329 -14.46 8.06 5.43
CA LEU A 329 -13.78 9.29 5.78
C LEU A 329 -14.77 10.46 5.69
N ALA A 330 -15.19 10.96 6.85
CA ALA A 330 -16.01 12.16 6.98
C ALA A 330 -15.29 13.22 7.83
N ASP A 331 -15.63 14.49 7.57
CA ASP A 331 -15.31 15.63 8.40
C ASP A 331 -16.63 16.26 8.87
N GLY A 332 -17.03 15.95 10.11
CA GLY A 332 -18.37 16.18 10.61
C GLY A 332 -19.43 15.49 9.75
N ASP A 333 -20.39 16.26 9.24
CA ASP A 333 -21.48 15.76 8.39
C ASP A 333 -21.13 15.66 6.90
N ARG A 334 -19.92 16.04 6.49
CA ARG A 334 -19.52 16.08 5.08
C ARG A 334 -18.47 15.00 4.77
N PRO A 335 -18.54 14.34 3.60
CA PRO A 335 -17.49 13.43 3.17
C PRO A 335 -16.18 14.20 2.99
N SER A 336 -15.07 13.58 3.37
CA SER A 336 -13.75 14.19 3.21
C SER A 336 -13.39 14.32 1.73
N ARG A 337 -12.87 15.47 1.32
CA ARG A 337 -12.44 15.72 -0.06
C ARG A 337 -11.12 15.00 -0.35
N TYR A 338 -11.03 14.43 -1.55
CA TYR A 338 -9.80 13.82 -2.05
C TYR A 338 -9.00 14.84 -2.87
N LEU A 339 -7.81 15.18 -2.38
CA LEU A 339 -6.95 16.22 -2.91
C LEU A 339 -5.73 15.55 -3.56
N ALA A 340 -5.86 15.12 -4.82
CA ALA A 340 -4.77 14.55 -5.62
C ALA A 340 -3.87 13.52 -4.90
N GLY A 341 -4.45 12.60 -4.14
CA GLY A 341 -3.69 11.58 -3.39
C GLY A 341 -3.80 11.66 -1.87
N VAL A 342 -4.28 12.78 -1.30
CA VAL A 342 -4.44 12.93 0.15
C VAL A 342 -5.88 13.31 0.53
N TRP A 343 -6.27 13.04 1.78
CA TRP A 343 -7.59 13.41 2.31
C TRP A 343 -7.55 14.71 3.11
N GLU A 344 -8.57 15.55 2.93
CA GLU A 344 -8.76 16.80 3.68
C GLU A 344 -8.80 16.54 5.20
N SER A 345 -9.44 15.45 5.65
CA SER A 345 -9.61 15.11 7.08
C SER A 345 -8.32 14.70 7.79
N GLY A 346 -7.23 14.47 7.04
CA GLY A 346 -5.92 14.12 7.58
C GLY A 346 -4.80 14.85 6.87
N LEU A 347 -5.08 16.06 6.36
CA LEU A 347 -4.22 16.78 5.43
C LEU A 347 -2.83 17.03 6.02
N ALA A 348 -2.75 17.57 7.24
CA ALA A 348 -1.48 17.89 7.91
C ALA A 348 -0.53 16.67 7.97
N ARG A 349 -1.03 15.55 8.48
CA ARG A 349 -0.26 14.29 8.58
C ARG A 349 0.10 13.72 7.21
N GLN A 350 -0.84 13.76 6.27
CA GLN A 350 -0.63 13.21 4.93
C GLN A 350 0.27 14.08 4.04
N LEU A 351 0.46 15.36 4.36
CA LEU A 351 1.45 16.20 3.68
C LEU A 351 2.85 16.05 4.28
N ALA A 352 3.01 15.36 5.42
CA ALA A 352 4.27 15.14 6.12
C ALA A 352 4.96 13.81 5.74
N TRP A 353 4.73 13.32 4.51
CA TRP A 353 5.45 12.13 4.00
C TRP A 353 6.93 12.43 3.77
N ASP A 354 7.82 11.48 3.97
CA ASP A 354 9.24 11.55 3.64
C ASP A 354 9.58 10.56 2.52
N ALA A 355 10.46 10.94 1.60
CA ALA A 355 11.04 9.99 0.65
C ALA A 355 12.07 9.11 1.37
N SER A 356 11.89 7.78 1.39
CA SER A 356 12.80 6.87 2.08
C SER A 356 14.02 6.55 1.20
N TRP A 357 15.19 7.06 1.61
CA TRP A 357 16.49 6.75 1.02
C TRP A 357 17.30 5.93 2.03
N GLY A 358 17.75 4.72 1.68
CA GLY A 358 18.82 4.07 2.45
C GLY A 358 18.44 2.98 3.45
N ASN A 359 17.23 2.44 3.42
CA ASN A 359 17.08 1.04 3.84
C ASN A 359 17.81 0.21 2.77
N ALA A 360 18.49 -0.89 3.10
CA ALA A 360 19.14 -1.82 2.15
C ALA A 360 18.21 -2.41 1.05
N ARG A 361 16.97 -1.91 0.98
CA ARG A 361 15.79 -2.35 0.27
C ARG A 361 15.36 -1.39 -0.85
N SER A 362 15.93 -0.17 -0.95
CA SER A 362 15.70 0.74 -2.08
C SER A 362 17.00 0.99 -2.84
N VAL A 363 17.20 0.27 -3.94
CA VAL A 363 18.39 0.39 -4.82
C VAL A 363 18.31 1.65 -5.69
N ARG A 364 17.15 2.32 -5.76
CA ARG A 364 16.90 3.44 -6.68
C ARG A 364 16.58 4.72 -5.94
N GLN A 365 17.19 5.80 -6.42
CA GLN A 365 16.89 7.15 -5.99
C GLN A 365 15.52 7.57 -6.54
N PRO A 366 14.60 8.04 -5.67
CA PRO A 366 13.38 8.66 -6.13
C PRO A 366 13.56 9.75 -7.19
N ARG A 367 12.59 9.80 -8.11
CA ARG A 367 12.57 10.72 -9.25
C ARG A 367 11.29 11.53 -9.27
N ARG A 368 11.37 12.80 -9.64
CA ARG A 368 10.18 13.66 -9.73
C ARG A 368 9.34 13.31 -10.94
N LEU A 369 8.02 13.24 -10.74
CA LEU A 369 7.01 12.92 -11.74
C LEU A 369 6.18 14.16 -12.07
N ALA A 370 5.82 14.33 -13.33
CA ALA A 370 5.02 15.48 -13.79
C ALA A 370 3.50 15.27 -13.68
N HIS A 371 3.06 14.06 -13.32
CA HIS A 371 1.64 13.65 -13.35
C HIS A 371 0.90 13.86 -12.02
N ALA A 372 1.51 14.57 -11.08
CA ALA A 372 0.92 14.91 -9.78
C ALA A 372 1.54 16.21 -9.23
N PRO A 373 0.80 16.99 -8.44
CA PRO A 373 1.30 18.22 -7.83
C PRO A 373 2.37 17.91 -6.77
N THR A 374 3.34 18.80 -6.58
CA THR A 374 4.58 18.48 -5.82
C THR A 374 4.39 18.14 -4.35
N TRP A 375 3.26 18.54 -3.76
CA TRP A 375 2.89 18.22 -2.38
C TRP A 375 2.26 16.82 -2.23
N SER A 376 1.82 16.19 -3.33
CA SER A 376 1.28 14.84 -3.32
C SER A 376 2.41 13.81 -3.28
N TRP A 377 2.22 12.73 -2.53
CA TRP A 377 3.12 11.56 -2.52
C TRP A 377 3.24 10.91 -3.91
N ALA A 378 2.28 11.15 -4.80
CA ALA A 378 2.31 10.65 -6.18
C ALA A 378 3.27 11.45 -7.09
N SER A 379 3.84 12.56 -6.61
CA SER A 379 4.76 13.42 -7.38
C SER A 379 6.19 12.88 -7.47
N ILE A 380 6.50 11.76 -6.79
CA ILE A 380 7.80 11.10 -6.89
C ILE A 380 7.64 9.62 -7.20
N ASP A 381 8.53 9.07 -8.00
CA ASP A 381 8.73 7.63 -8.20
C ASP A 381 9.71 7.12 -7.16
N GLY A 382 9.21 6.69 -6.01
CA GLY A 382 10.01 6.11 -4.94
C GLY A 382 9.19 5.74 -3.72
N TYR A 383 9.83 5.03 -2.79
CA TYR A 383 9.21 4.64 -1.53
C TYR A 383 9.04 5.86 -0.62
N ILE A 384 7.82 6.09 -0.15
CA ILE A 384 7.52 7.14 0.84
C ILE A 384 7.08 6.50 2.15
N VAL A 385 7.32 7.21 3.24
CA VAL A 385 6.80 6.90 4.59
C VAL A 385 6.05 8.10 5.12
N PHE A 386 4.93 7.90 5.79
CA PHE A 386 4.30 8.96 6.56
C PHE A 386 4.99 9.06 7.91
N GLY A 387 5.55 10.24 8.20
CA GLY A 387 6.05 10.52 9.53
C GLY A 387 4.92 10.70 10.52
N GLY A 388 5.10 10.18 11.73
CA GLY A 388 4.21 10.40 12.86
C GLY A 388 4.73 9.68 14.09
N HIS A 389 4.84 10.39 15.21
CA HIS A 389 5.16 9.76 16.48
C HIS A 389 3.88 9.12 17.02
N GLU A 390 3.79 7.79 16.95
CA GLU A 390 2.72 7.06 17.62
C GLU A 390 2.73 7.43 19.11
N GLY A 391 1.58 7.90 19.61
CA GLY A 391 1.38 8.26 21.01
C GLY A 391 1.61 9.73 21.38
N GLY A 392 1.87 10.64 20.41
CA GLY A 392 1.91 12.08 20.66
C GLY A 392 0.54 12.77 20.57
N THR A 393 0.32 13.82 21.36
CA THR A 393 -0.86 14.70 21.27
C THR A 393 -0.60 15.79 20.25
N GLU A 394 -1.40 15.84 19.18
CA GLU A 394 -1.35 16.94 18.21
C GLU A 394 -1.87 18.23 18.85
N VAL A 395 -1.01 19.24 18.94
CA VAL A 395 -1.37 20.55 19.50
C VAL A 395 -1.63 21.59 18.42
N ARG A 396 -1.07 21.38 17.22
CA ARG A 396 -1.32 22.24 16.05
C ARG A 396 -1.26 21.44 14.77
N ALA A 397 -2.07 21.87 13.80
CA ALA A 397 -2.08 21.36 12.43
C ALA A 397 -2.25 22.53 11.47
N LEU A 398 -1.78 22.38 10.23
CA LEU A 398 -2.12 23.30 9.15
C LEU A 398 -3.62 23.23 8.83
N GLU A 399 -4.13 24.30 8.26
CA GLU A 399 -5.53 24.41 7.84
C GLU A 399 -5.62 24.49 6.32
N LEU A 400 -6.64 23.86 5.74
CA LEU A 400 -6.97 24.03 4.33
C LEU A 400 -7.69 25.36 4.12
N GLU A 401 -7.18 26.19 3.22
CA GLU A 401 -7.84 27.43 2.80
C GLU A 401 -8.62 27.24 1.51
N ASP A 402 -7.99 26.62 0.51
CA ASP A 402 -8.60 26.37 -0.79
C ASP A 402 -7.93 25.20 -1.50
N TYR A 403 -8.68 24.54 -2.37
CA TYR A 403 -8.16 23.55 -3.30
C TYR A 403 -8.88 23.65 -4.63
N SER A 404 -8.08 23.70 -5.70
CA SER A 404 -8.55 23.65 -7.07
C SER A 404 -7.80 22.55 -7.82
N GLY A 405 -8.53 21.56 -8.32
CA GLY A 405 -7.96 20.44 -9.08
C GLY A 405 -8.73 20.21 -10.37
N ARG A 406 -8.00 20.01 -11.47
CA ARG A 406 -8.56 19.56 -12.75
C ARG A 406 -8.18 18.10 -12.97
N LEU A 407 -9.20 17.25 -13.05
CA LEU A 407 -9.04 15.83 -13.35
C LEU A 407 -8.86 15.62 -14.85
N VAL A 408 -8.14 14.57 -15.23
CA VAL A 408 -8.05 14.15 -16.64
C VAL A 408 -9.40 13.65 -17.15
N SER A 409 -10.21 13.05 -16.28
CA SER A 409 -11.59 12.64 -16.57
C SER A 409 -12.51 13.03 -15.42
N GLY A 410 -13.61 13.72 -15.73
CA GLY A 410 -14.61 14.14 -14.73
C GLY A 410 -15.35 12.97 -14.06
N ASP A 411 -15.41 11.82 -14.73
CA ASP A 411 -16.07 10.61 -14.22
C ASP A 411 -15.18 9.80 -13.25
N ALA A 412 -13.94 10.24 -13.03
CA ALA A 412 -12.95 9.57 -12.18
C ALA A 412 -12.50 10.49 -11.01
N PRO A 413 -13.34 10.70 -9.97
CA PRO A 413 -13.08 11.68 -8.91
C PRO A 413 -11.80 11.41 -8.08
N PHE A 414 -11.32 10.17 -8.07
CA PHE A 414 -10.08 9.76 -7.39
C PHE A 414 -8.93 9.45 -8.36
N GLY A 415 -9.11 9.75 -9.65
CA GLY A 415 -8.22 9.35 -10.73
C GLY A 415 -7.06 10.31 -11.00
N ALA A 416 -6.58 10.29 -12.25
CA ALA A 416 -5.48 11.14 -12.69
C ALA A 416 -5.84 12.63 -12.64
N VAL A 417 -4.86 13.43 -12.25
CA VAL A 417 -4.96 14.89 -12.13
C VAL A 417 -4.13 15.52 -13.24
N GLU A 418 -4.74 16.44 -13.99
CA GLU A 418 -4.05 17.24 -15.01
C GLU A 418 -3.27 18.39 -14.35
N SER A 419 -3.88 19.05 -13.36
CA SER A 419 -3.26 20.11 -12.57
C SER A 419 -3.99 20.27 -11.24
N ALA A 420 -3.30 20.63 -10.16
CA ALA A 420 -3.95 21.02 -8.91
C ALA A 420 -3.15 22.07 -8.14
N THR A 421 -3.87 22.94 -7.43
CA THR A 421 -3.31 23.90 -6.49
C THR A 421 -3.93 23.71 -5.12
N LEU A 422 -3.10 23.78 -4.08
CA LEU A 422 -3.50 23.61 -2.69
C LEU A 422 -3.06 24.83 -1.88
N SER A 423 -4.01 25.59 -1.36
CA SER A 423 -3.73 26.72 -0.47
C SER A 423 -3.95 26.29 0.97
N VAL A 424 -2.92 26.43 1.79
CA VAL A 424 -2.97 26.10 3.22
C VAL A 424 -2.58 27.30 4.06
N ARG A 425 -3.18 27.42 5.24
CA ARG A 425 -2.76 28.37 6.28
C ARG A 425 -1.90 27.63 7.28
N ALA A 426 -0.63 28.01 7.37
CA ALA A 426 0.29 27.46 8.34
C ALA A 426 1.45 28.41 8.66
N ARG A 427 2.21 28.10 9.71
CA ARG A 427 3.38 28.90 10.08
C ARG A 427 4.52 28.67 9.09
N LEU A 428 5.12 29.77 8.64
CA LEU A 428 6.16 29.79 7.61
C LEU A 428 7.40 30.47 8.18
N GLN A 429 8.54 29.77 8.14
CA GLN A 429 9.84 30.30 8.56
C GLN A 429 10.86 30.20 7.43
N CYS A 430 11.79 31.15 7.36
CA CYS A 430 12.93 31.04 6.44
C CYS A 430 14.06 30.28 7.13
N ALA A 431 14.59 29.27 6.46
CA ALA A 431 15.75 28.53 6.98
C ALA A 431 17.05 29.10 6.39
N THR A 432 18.11 29.12 7.20
CA THR A 432 19.43 29.63 6.78
C THR A 432 20.45 28.51 6.72
N TRP A 433 21.33 28.54 5.72
CA TRP A 433 22.43 27.58 5.61
C TRP A 433 23.58 27.95 6.55
N LYS A 434 24.07 27.02 7.37
CA LYS A 434 25.23 27.23 8.24
C LYS A 434 26.02 25.92 8.38
N SER A 435 27.28 25.94 7.93
CA SER A 435 28.24 24.81 7.96
C SER A 435 27.61 23.45 7.56
N GLU A 436 27.45 23.23 6.25
CA GLU A 436 26.95 21.98 5.64
C GLU A 436 25.53 21.53 6.04
N SER A 437 24.86 22.22 6.98
CA SER A 437 23.48 21.95 7.39
C SER A 437 22.60 23.20 7.24
N ILE A 438 21.29 22.98 7.15
CA ILE A 438 20.29 24.05 7.26
C ILE A 438 20.07 24.24 8.76
N LEU A 439 20.50 25.38 9.31
CA LEU A 439 20.27 25.70 10.72
C LEU A 439 19.16 26.73 10.87
N PRO A 440 18.24 26.53 11.82
CA PRO A 440 17.37 27.59 12.24
C PRO A 440 18.19 28.80 12.74
N ASP A 441 17.77 30.03 12.42
CA ASP A 441 18.18 31.29 13.09
C ASP A 441 17.74 31.33 14.59
N ALA A 442 17.88 30.19 15.31
CA ALA A 442 17.49 29.96 16.71
C ALA A 442 18.63 30.22 17.71
N ASN A 443 19.85 30.43 17.22
CA ASN A 443 21.02 30.65 18.08
C ASN A 443 20.96 31.96 18.91
N ARG A 444 19.84 32.68 18.95
CA ARG A 444 19.65 33.89 19.76
C ARG A 444 18.95 33.68 21.10
N ARG A 445 18.45 32.47 21.43
CA ARG A 445 17.65 32.24 22.67
C ARG A 445 18.30 31.35 23.75
N GLY A 446 19.55 30.90 23.57
CA GLY A 446 20.37 30.32 24.65
C GLY A 446 20.07 28.87 25.06
N TYR A 447 19.95 27.95 24.09
CA TYR A 447 19.64 26.53 24.34
C TYR A 447 20.79 25.58 23.93
N GLU A 448 20.97 24.48 24.68
CA GLU A 448 21.98 23.43 24.43
C GLU A 448 21.45 22.21 23.64
N ALA A 449 20.13 22.06 23.41
CA ALA A 449 19.53 20.81 22.88
C ALA A 449 18.36 21.04 21.89
N TYR A 450 18.60 21.69 20.76
CA TYR A 450 17.68 21.71 19.61
C TYR A 450 18.22 20.76 18.54
N GLU A 451 17.38 19.82 18.07
CA GLU A 451 17.72 18.99 16.91
C GLU A 451 16.73 19.29 15.78
N MET A 452 17.26 19.65 14.62
CA MET A 452 16.50 19.84 13.41
C MET A 452 17.12 19.00 12.31
N SER A 453 16.31 18.20 11.64
CA SER A 453 16.71 17.38 10.51
C SER A 453 15.96 17.80 9.26
N PHE A 454 16.60 17.60 8.12
CA PHE A 454 16.04 17.84 6.80
C PHE A 454 16.19 16.59 5.97
N GLN A 455 15.25 16.38 5.06
CA GLN A 455 15.25 15.25 4.17
C GLN A 455 14.76 15.68 2.79
N ASP A 456 15.55 15.39 1.75
CA ASP A 456 15.17 15.72 0.39
C ASP A 456 14.02 14.84 -0.11
N ASP A 457 13.15 15.42 -0.94
CA ASP A 457 12.21 14.66 -1.78
C ASP A 457 12.91 14.03 -2.99
N ILE A 458 14.02 14.64 -3.44
CA ILE A 458 14.92 14.16 -4.48
C ILE A 458 16.35 14.39 -4.01
N ARG A 459 17.17 13.34 -3.97
CA ARG A 459 18.57 13.42 -3.53
C ARG A 459 19.29 14.62 -4.17
N ASP A 460 20.02 15.37 -3.34
CA ASP A 460 20.81 16.55 -3.68
C ASP A 460 19.97 17.77 -4.17
N GLU A 461 18.64 17.73 -4.08
CA GLU A 461 17.78 18.86 -4.49
C GLU A 461 17.96 20.07 -3.56
N LEU A 462 18.03 19.86 -2.24
CA LEU A 462 18.31 20.93 -1.28
C LEU A 462 19.73 21.46 -1.44
N ASP A 463 20.72 20.60 -1.72
CA ASP A 463 22.09 21.01 -2.00
C ASP A 463 22.20 21.86 -3.27
N SER A 464 21.48 21.49 -4.35
CA SER A 464 21.39 22.32 -5.56
C SER A 464 20.76 23.68 -5.29
N ILE A 465 19.78 23.74 -4.38
CA ILE A 465 19.16 25.01 -3.94
C ILE A 465 20.15 25.84 -3.12
N ARG A 466 20.96 25.21 -2.26
CA ARG A 466 22.04 25.85 -1.51
C ARG A 466 23.04 26.54 -2.43
N GLU A 467 23.51 25.83 -3.44
CA GLU A 467 24.50 26.34 -4.40
C GLU A 467 24.00 27.58 -5.14
N ARG A 468 22.69 27.63 -5.44
CA ARG A 468 22.02 28.78 -6.06
C ARG A 468 21.73 29.93 -5.09
N LYS A 469 21.99 29.75 -3.78
CA LYS A 469 21.71 30.73 -2.72
C LYS A 469 20.25 31.17 -2.65
N GLU A 470 19.33 30.31 -3.06
CA GLU A 470 17.91 30.60 -2.99
C GLU A 470 17.41 30.43 -1.53
N LYS A 471 16.38 31.20 -1.18
CA LYS A 471 15.79 31.13 0.17
C LYS A 471 14.90 29.90 0.30
N LEU A 472 15.25 29.02 1.23
CA LEU A 472 14.37 27.94 1.67
C LEU A 472 13.34 28.45 2.65
N ARG A 473 12.10 27.99 2.49
CA ARG A 473 11.03 28.26 3.43
C ARG A 473 10.51 26.94 3.99
N CYS A 474 10.37 26.88 5.30
CA CYS A 474 9.84 25.76 6.06
C CYS A 474 8.39 26.07 6.41
N LEU A 475 7.46 25.28 5.88
CA LEU A 475 6.04 25.36 6.19
C LEU A 475 5.67 24.24 7.17
N GLU A 476 5.24 24.60 8.36
CA GLU A 476 4.85 23.65 9.41
C GLU A 476 3.56 22.91 9.03
N THR A 477 3.57 21.58 9.07
CA THR A 477 2.34 20.78 8.89
C THR A 477 1.65 20.53 10.21
N SER A 478 2.42 20.19 11.25
CA SER A 478 1.87 19.67 12.49
C SER A 478 2.89 19.79 13.63
N THR A 479 2.38 20.07 14.83
CA THR A 479 3.13 20.04 16.08
C THR A 479 2.52 19.00 17.02
N TYR A 480 3.36 18.17 17.63
CA TYR A 480 3.00 17.12 18.58
C TYR A 480 3.74 17.32 19.90
N LEU A 481 3.05 17.11 21.02
CA LEU A 481 3.66 16.83 22.31
C LEU A 481 3.82 15.32 22.46
N TRP A 482 5.03 14.86 22.72
CA TRP A 482 5.32 13.45 22.91
C TRP A 482 6.15 13.24 24.17
N THR A 483 5.79 12.24 24.96
CA THR A 483 6.50 11.88 26.18
C THR A 483 7.19 10.53 25.98
N ASN A 484 8.51 10.49 26.20
CA ASN A 484 9.28 9.27 26.07
C ASN A 484 9.10 8.33 27.27
N ALA A 485 9.66 7.13 27.19
CA ALA A 485 9.62 6.15 28.28
C ALA A 485 10.37 6.61 29.56
N HIS A 486 11.20 7.64 29.46
CA HIS A 486 11.89 8.28 30.58
C HIS A 486 11.11 9.46 31.18
N GLU A 487 9.84 9.62 30.82
CA GLU A 487 8.97 10.73 31.27
C GLU A 487 9.51 12.13 30.87
N GLU A 488 10.30 12.19 29.80
CA GLU A 488 10.74 13.45 29.20
C GLU A 488 9.76 13.82 28.09
N THR A 489 9.25 15.05 28.18
CA THR A 489 8.31 15.57 27.18
C THR A 489 9.07 16.38 26.15
N PHE A 490 8.69 16.21 24.89
CA PHE A 490 9.26 16.88 23.74
C PHE A 490 8.14 17.50 22.92
N LEU A 491 8.44 18.67 22.36
CA LEU A 491 7.66 19.29 21.31
C LEU A 491 8.32 18.90 19.99
N PHE A 492 7.61 18.12 19.19
CA PHE A 492 8.01 17.76 17.85
C PHE A 492 7.19 18.55 16.86
N SER A 493 7.84 19.05 15.83
CA SER A 493 7.13 19.58 14.69
C SER A 493 7.70 19.05 13.41
N LYS A 494 6.77 18.77 12.52
CA LYS A 494 7.05 18.30 11.18
C LYS A 494 6.49 19.29 10.18
N GLY A 495 7.13 19.34 9.02
CA GLY A 495 6.64 20.12 7.91
C GLY A 495 7.41 19.83 6.65
N PHE A 496 7.21 20.68 5.65
CA PHE A 496 7.90 20.55 4.38
C PHE A 496 8.59 21.83 3.94
N VAL A 497 9.64 21.62 3.15
CA VAL A 497 10.47 22.67 2.59
C VAL A 497 9.93 23.03 1.22
N ILE A 498 9.75 24.33 1.00
CA ILE A 498 9.20 24.87 -0.23
C ILE A 498 10.11 25.91 -0.87
N VAL A 499 10.08 25.94 -2.20
CA VAL A 499 10.74 26.96 -3.02
C VAL A 499 9.73 27.57 -4.00
N PRO A 500 9.94 28.82 -4.45
CA PRO A 500 9.08 29.43 -5.46
C PRO A 500 9.01 28.56 -6.72
N SER A 501 7.79 28.29 -7.18
CA SER A 501 7.53 27.64 -8.46
C SER A 501 7.27 28.70 -9.54
N ASN A 502 6.50 29.73 -9.18
CA ASN A 502 6.25 30.94 -9.97
C ASN A 502 6.00 32.13 -9.01
N GLU A 503 5.47 33.25 -9.51
CA GLU A 503 5.21 34.44 -8.68
C GLU A 503 4.17 34.23 -7.57
N LYS A 504 3.29 33.23 -7.70
CA LYS A 504 2.11 33.04 -6.84
C LYS A 504 2.07 31.68 -6.14
N SER A 505 2.89 30.71 -6.54
CA SER A 505 2.88 29.36 -5.97
C SER A 505 4.28 28.85 -5.64
N PHE A 506 4.29 27.87 -4.75
CA PHE A 506 5.47 27.17 -4.30
C PHE A 506 5.41 25.70 -4.71
N LYS A 507 6.59 25.10 -4.82
CA LYS A 507 6.74 23.65 -4.95
C LYS A 507 7.45 23.08 -3.73
N ARG A 508 7.08 21.86 -3.37
CA ARG A 508 7.70 21.08 -2.30
C ARG A 508 8.99 20.42 -2.80
N VAL A 509 10.04 20.44 -1.97
CA VAL A 509 11.38 19.90 -2.29
C VAL A 509 11.96 18.99 -1.21
N GLY A 510 11.29 18.84 -0.07
CA GLY A 510 11.75 18.02 1.04
C GLY A 510 10.91 18.23 2.29
N THR A 511 11.33 17.60 3.38
CA THR A 511 10.75 17.73 4.71
C THR A 511 11.74 18.26 5.72
N PHE A 512 11.19 18.71 6.85
CA PHE A 512 11.98 18.99 8.03
C PHE A 512 11.26 18.47 9.27
N GLU A 513 12.05 18.15 10.29
CA GLU A 513 11.57 17.81 11.62
C GLU A 513 12.36 18.61 12.65
N VAL A 514 11.67 19.16 13.65
CA VAL A 514 12.25 19.89 14.78
C VAL A 514 11.83 19.18 16.05
N SER A 515 12.79 18.83 16.91
CA SER A 515 12.53 18.36 18.26
C SER A 515 13.08 19.36 19.27
N CYS A 516 12.27 19.67 20.28
CA CYS A 516 12.65 20.53 21.38
C CYS A 516 12.25 19.88 22.71
N PRO A 517 13.16 19.67 23.67
CA PRO A 517 12.78 19.21 25.00
C PRO A 517 11.94 20.26 25.72
N VAL A 518 10.85 19.81 26.33
CA VAL A 518 9.81 20.56 27.06
C VAL A 518 9.95 20.33 28.58
N GLY A 519 10.86 19.46 29.01
CA GLY A 519 11.21 19.27 30.43
C GLY A 519 11.30 17.81 30.85
N GLN A 520 12.04 17.57 31.94
CA GLN A 520 12.07 16.30 32.67
C GLN A 520 10.95 16.27 33.71
N SER A 521 10.16 15.19 33.77
CA SER A 521 9.53 14.76 35.02
C SER A 521 10.66 14.43 36.01
N ARG A 522 11.12 15.40 36.79
CA ARG A 522 12.06 15.11 37.88
C ARG A 522 11.29 14.47 39.02
N LYS A 523 11.51 13.18 39.24
CA LYS A 523 11.24 12.49 40.51
C LYS A 523 12.16 13.01 41.62
N ASP A 524 11.99 14.26 42.01
CA ASP A 524 12.51 14.74 43.29
C ASP A 524 11.33 14.92 44.23
N SER A 525 11.00 13.83 44.94
CA SER A 525 9.97 13.67 45.98
C SER A 525 8.60 13.13 45.50
N PRO A 526 8.01 12.17 46.22
CA PRO A 526 6.68 11.64 45.88
C PRO A 526 5.63 12.72 46.18
N GLY A 527 5.19 13.45 45.16
CA GLY A 527 4.00 14.31 45.25
C GLY A 527 3.94 15.62 44.45
N SER A 528 4.86 15.95 43.53
CA SER A 528 4.85 17.27 42.87
C SER A 528 5.21 17.22 41.37
N ASN A 529 4.21 17.03 40.50
CA ASN A 529 4.31 17.19 39.04
C ASN A 529 4.01 18.65 38.65
N THR A 530 4.96 19.56 38.74
CA THR A 530 4.71 20.96 38.34
C THR A 530 5.92 21.60 37.66
N CYS A 531 5.72 22.20 36.48
CA CYS A 531 6.66 23.18 35.92
C CYS A 531 6.59 24.43 36.80
N VAL A 532 7.71 24.91 37.34
CA VAL A 532 7.68 25.94 38.38
C VAL A 532 8.11 27.31 37.81
N ARG A 533 7.32 28.35 38.05
CA ARG A 533 7.70 29.76 37.81
C ARG A 533 8.94 30.12 38.64
N SER A 534 9.63 31.21 38.30
CA SER A 534 10.76 31.73 39.11
C SER A 534 10.38 32.09 40.56
N ASP A 535 9.08 32.12 40.88
CA ASP A 535 8.51 32.37 42.20
C ASP A 535 8.08 31.09 42.97
N GLY A 536 8.30 29.90 42.41
CA GLY A 536 7.97 28.65 43.11
C GLY A 536 6.55 28.10 42.85
N SER A 537 5.74 28.74 42.02
CA SER A 537 4.38 28.26 41.68
C SER A 537 4.35 27.31 40.47
N GLY A 538 3.56 26.23 40.56
CA GLY A 538 3.38 25.27 39.48
C GLY A 538 2.47 25.76 38.35
N LEU A 539 2.84 25.52 37.09
CA LEU A 539 2.04 25.78 35.90
C LEU A 539 1.00 24.66 35.72
N SER A 540 -0.24 25.04 35.43
CA SER A 540 -1.28 24.13 34.95
C SER A 540 -0.99 23.62 33.53
N GLU A 541 -1.62 22.53 33.11
CA GLU A 541 -1.44 21.91 31.77
C GLU A 541 -1.53 22.94 30.61
N PRO A 542 -2.53 23.86 30.58
CA PRO A 542 -2.61 24.91 29.56
C PRO A 542 -1.49 25.95 29.67
N GLU A 543 -0.98 26.21 30.87
CA GLU A 543 0.12 27.15 31.09
C GLU A 543 1.48 26.57 30.69
N VAL A 544 1.67 25.25 30.83
CA VAL A 544 2.84 24.53 30.30
C VAL A 544 2.81 24.56 28.77
N GLU A 545 1.67 24.24 28.17
CA GLU A 545 1.48 24.31 26.71
C GLU A 545 1.77 25.71 26.16
N GLN A 546 1.28 26.76 26.82
CA GLN A 546 1.54 28.15 26.44
C GLN A 546 3.02 28.53 26.62
N TYR A 547 3.66 28.16 27.73
CA TYR A 547 5.07 28.48 28.03
C TYR A 547 6.05 27.92 26.99
N TRP A 548 5.79 26.71 26.49
CA TRP A 548 6.62 26.09 25.45
C TRP A 548 6.25 26.58 24.05
N SER A 549 4.97 26.86 23.81
CA SER A 549 4.50 27.53 22.59
C SER A 549 5.14 28.90 22.39
N ASP A 550 5.49 29.62 23.47
CA ASP A 550 6.18 30.92 23.48
C ASP A 550 7.70 30.82 23.24
N ARG A 551 8.27 29.60 23.18
CA ARG A 551 9.72 29.35 23.04
C ARG A 551 10.14 28.51 21.83
N TYR A 552 9.17 27.98 21.10
CA TYR A 552 9.31 27.15 19.91
C TYR A 552 9.85 27.87 18.64
N TRP A 553 10.35 27.11 17.65
CA TRP A 553 10.96 27.66 16.42
C TRP A 553 10.05 28.62 15.64
N PHE A 554 8.75 28.37 15.65
CA PHE A 554 7.75 29.18 14.94
C PHE A 554 7.04 30.22 15.83
N VAL A 555 7.56 30.53 17.04
CA VAL A 555 6.92 31.49 17.97
C VAL A 555 6.60 32.82 17.31
N ASP A 556 7.58 33.37 16.59
CA ASP A 556 7.48 34.71 16.00
C ASP A 556 6.83 34.70 14.61
N SER A 557 6.51 33.53 14.06
CA SER A 557 5.89 33.42 12.73
C SER A 557 4.37 33.29 12.85
N GLU A 558 3.66 34.30 12.37
CA GLU A 558 2.21 34.23 12.19
C GLU A 558 1.85 33.22 11.08
N PRO A 559 0.70 32.52 11.19
CA PRO A 559 0.19 31.70 10.11
C PRO A 559 -0.01 32.51 8.83
N GLN A 560 0.52 32.01 7.72
CA GLN A 560 0.41 32.61 6.40
C GLN A 560 -0.31 31.66 5.45
N VAL A 561 -1.04 32.24 4.49
CA VAL A 561 -1.63 31.45 3.41
C VAL A 561 -0.56 31.22 2.34
N VAL A 562 -0.30 29.94 2.05
CA VAL A 562 0.70 29.51 1.07
C VAL A 562 0.02 28.61 0.05
N THR A 563 0.17 28.95 -1.23
CA THR A 563 -0.35 28.15 -2.34
C THR A 563 0.74 27.24 -2.92
N LEU A 564 0.45 25.95 -2.97
CA LEU A 564 1.31 24.90 -3.50
C LEU A 564 0.80 24.46 -4.88
N SER A 565 1.72 24.16 -5.79
CA SER A 565 1.45 23.66 -7.15
C SER A 565 2.14 22.34 -7.45
#